data_AF-A0A4U1AE94-F1
#
_entry.id   AF-A0A4U1AE94-F1
#
_cell.length_a   1.000
_cell.length_b   1.000
_cell.length_c   1.000
_cell.angle_alpha   90.00
_cell.angle_beta   90.00
_cell.angle_gamma   90.00
#
_symmetry.space_group_name_H-M   'P 1'
#
loop_
_entity.id
_entity.type
_entity.pdbx_description
1 polymer ?
#
loop_
_entity_poly.entity_id
_entity_poly.type
_entity_poly.pdbx_seq_one_letter_code
_entity_poly.pdbx_strand_id
1 'polypeptide(L)'
;MPPYTTHLATSAKRTGNNYQPMHDWLDNHPEQKIARHDLETLAENRDYVRTAWGEEAVSEFFLHVVEDLLMKEITTLKEAGCQEEAVLHSIEVARKALEIASRVKIPVDKKLVARGAVFHDLGKAKTYGMEHGEIGAKMAAELGLEQEIQDIILKHIRGGLTEPEAIELGLPVRDYTLKTVEEKIIIYADRMVDIYIDGIVPDANEKMAEERFVEILQGYQKYGKNKTTLQRYVALDKEIQGWMK
;
A
#
# COMPACT_ATOMS: atom_id res chain seq x y z
N MET A 1 -9.05 10.02 13.66
CA MET A 1 -9.05 8.75 14.40
C MET A 1 -10.48 8.29 14.58
N PRO A 2 -10.85 7.13 14.02
CA PRO A 2 -12.09 6.45 14.36
C PRO A 2 -12.24 6.24 15.88
N PRO A 3 -13.46 6.16 16.42
CA PRO A 3 -13.66 5.77 17.82
C PRO A 3 -13.18 4.34 18.08
N TYR A 4 -12.68 4.06 19.29
CA TYR A 4 -12.24 2.72 19.73
C TYR A 4 -13.28 1.62 19.46
N THR A 5 -14.57 1.90 19.70
CA THR A 5 -15.65 0.93 19.43
C THR A 5 -15.80 0.60 17.94
N THR A 6 -15.50 1.56 17.06
CA THR A 6 -15.46 1.36 15.60
C THR A 6 -14.29 0.47 15.20
N HIS A 7 -13.12 0.67 15.81
CA HIS A 7 -11.94 -0.19 15.59
C HIS A 7 -12.24 -1.64 15.96
N LEU A 8 -12.78 -1.90 17.16
CA LEU A 8 -13.15 -3.26 17.58
C LEU A 8 -14.15 -3.93 16.63
N ALA A 9 -15.22 -3.22 16.27
CA ALA A 9 -16.26 -3.76 15.40
C ALA A 9 -15.72 -4.11 14.00
N THR A 10 -14.88 -3.23 13.45
CA THR A 10 -14.30 -3.43 12.12
C THR A 10 -13.26 -4.55 12.13
N SER A 11 -12.42 -4.59 13.17
CA SER A 11 -11.45 -5.65 13.42
C SER A 11 -12.11 -7.03 13.50
N ALA A 12 -13.15 -7.17 14.31
CA ALA A 12 -13.88 -8.43 14.46
C ALA A 12 -14.56 -8.86 13.14
N LYS A 13 -15.12 -7.91 12.39
CA LYS A 13 -15.75 -8.19 11.08
C LYS A 13 -14.73 -8.66 10.04
N ARG A 14 -13.53 -8.07 10.01
CA ARG A 14 -12.48 -8.38 9.04
C ARG A 14 -11.79 -9.71 9.34
N THR A 15 -11.43 -9.92 10.61
CA THR A 15 -10.54 -11.01 11.01
C THR A 15 -11.28 -12.23 11.54
N GLY A 16 -12.51 -12.06 12.04
CA GLY A 16 -13.21 -13.10 12.81
C GLY A 16 -12.59 -13.37 14.19
N ASN A 17 -11.50 -12.70 14.55
CA ASN A 17 -10.74 -12.90 15.78
C ASN A 17 -11.06 -11.81 16.81
N ASN A 18 -10.87 -12.13 18.10
CA ASN A 18 -10.98 -11.15 19.18
C ASN A 18 -9.64 -10.50 19.47
N TYR A 19 -9.35 -9.40 18.78
CA TYR A 19 -8.17 -8.57 19.03
C TYR A 19 -8.40 -7.45 20.06
N GLN A 20 -9.45 -7.52 20.88
CA GLN A 20 -9.71 -6.50 21.91
C GLN A 20 -8.49 -6.20 22.80
N PRO A 21 -7.70 -7.19 23.30
CA PRO A 21 -6.51 -6.89 24.09
C PRO A 21 -5.43 -6.09 23.34
N MET A 22 -5.32 -6.29 22.02
CA MET A 22 -4.40 -5.53 21.17
C MET A 22 -4.92 -4.11 20.96
N HIS A 23 -6.21 -3.92 20.70
CA HIS A 23 -6.82 -2.60 20.60
C HIS A 23 -6.79 -1.84 21.94
N ASP A 24 -6.91 -2.53 23.08
CA ASP A 24 -6.70 -1.95 24.40
C ASP A 24 -5.27 -1.46 24.58
N TRP A 25 -4.31 -2.26 24.12
CA TRP A 25 -2.92 -1.83 24.04
C TRP A 25 -2.75 -0.68 23.04
N LEU A 26 -3.47 -0.58 21.93
CA LEU A 26 -3.29 0.57 21.01
C LEU A 26 -3.88 1.87 21.56
N ASP A 27 -5.10 1.83 22.08
CA ASP A 27 -5.92 3.02 22.29
C ASP A 27 -6.17 3.42 23.73
N ASN A 28 -6.27 2.45 24.65
CA ASN A 28 -6.80 2.71 26.00
C ASN A 28 -5.75 3.18 27.00
N HIS A 29 -4.58 3.60 26.52
CA HIS A 29 -3.47 4.15 27.32
C HIS A 29 -2.95 5.43 26.64
N PRO A 30 -3.61 6.59 26.85
CA PRO A 30 -3.36 7.81 26.08
C PRO A 30 -1.91 8.28 26.10
N GLU A 31 -1.21 8.05 27.22
CA GLU A 31 0.20 8.41 27.40
C GLU A 31 1.17 7.56 26.58
N GLN A 32 0.73 6.38 26.12
CA GLN A 32 1.50 5.46 25.28
C GLN A 32 0.98 5.38 23.84
N LYS A 33 -0.26 5.85 23.60
CA LYS A 33 -0.91 5.81 22.28
C LYS A 33 -0.03 6.44 21.19
N ILE A 34 0.58 7.59 21.46
CA ILE A 34 1.43 8.29 20.48
C ILE A 34 2.57 7.38 20.00
N ALA A 35 3.31 6.77 20.94
CA ALA A 35 4.41 5.87 20.60
C ALA A 35 3.93 4.61 19.86
N ARG A 36 2.76 4.08 20.19
CA ARG A 36 2.20 2.87 19.54
C ARG A 36 1.73 3.13 18.11
N HIS A 37 1.50 4.39 17.75
CA HIS A 37 1.14 4.85 16.41
C HIS A 37 2.28 5.57 15.68
N ASP A 38 3.43 5.72 16.33
CA ASP A 38 4.56 6.44 15.77
C ASP A 38 5.21 5.60 14.66
N LEU A 39 5.39 6.25 13.51
CA LEU A 39 6.02 5.67 12.33
C LEU A 39 7.49 5.31 12.60
N GLU A 40 8.16 6.00 13.52
CA GLU A 40 9.55 5.71 13.86
C GLU A 40 9.70 4.40 14.62
N THR A 41 8.72 4.03 15.45
CA THR A 41 8.76 2.81 16.27
C THR A 41 7.97 1.63 15.67
N LEU A 42 7.60 1.70 14.38
CA LEU A 42 6.82 0.64 13.74
C LEU A 42 7.50 -0.73 13.77
N ALA A 43 8.82 -0.77 13.70
CA ALA A 43 9.56 -2.02 13.73
C ALA A 43 9.45 -2.70 15.11
N GLU A 44 9.67 -1.95 16.21
CA GLU A 44 9.52 -2.50 17.56
C GLU A 44 8.06 -2.87 17.86
N ASN A 45 7.11 -2.01 17.48
CA ASN A 45 5.69 -2.27 17.69
C ASN A 45 5.23 -3.51 16.91
N ARG A 46 5.66 -3.70 15.66
CA ARG A 46 5.40 -4.92 14.89
C ARG A 46 5.93 -6.16 15.61
N ASP A 47 7.17 -6.12 16.08
CA ASP A 47 7.80 -7.27 16.74
C ASP A 47 7.09 -7.61 18.06
N TYR A 48 6.67 -6.60 18.82
CA TYR A 48 5.86 -6.77 20.03
C TYR A 48 4.50 -7.38 19.70
N VAL A 49 3.78 -6.83 18.71
CA VAL A 49 2.46 -7.33 18.31
C VAL A 49 2.53 -8.79 17.87
N ARG A 50 3.52 -9.12 17.02
CA ARG A 50 3.78 -10.48 16.56
C ARG A 50 4.04 -11.44 17.71
N THR A 51 4.83 -11.02 18.70
CA THR A 51 5.17 -11.83 19.87
C THR A 51 3.97 -12.04 20.80
N ALA A 52 3.15 -11.00 20.98
CA ALA A 52 2.04 -11.02 21.93
C ALA A 52 0.76 -11.65 21.36
N TRP A 53 0.47 -11.47 20.07
CA TRP A 53 -0.80 -11.86 19.44
C TRP A 53 -0.67 -12.67 18.15
N GLY A 54 0.56 -12.94 17.69
CA GLY A 54 0.81 -13.77 16.51
C GLY A 54 0.90 -12.99 15.20
N GLU A 55 1.21 -13.71 14.12
CA GLU A 55 1.49 -13.13 12.80
C GLU A 55 0.26 -12.43 12.19
N GLU A 56 -0.92 -13.04 12.31
CA GLU A 56 -2.17 -12.47 11.77
C GLU A 56 -2.56 -11.14 12.45
N ALA A 57 -2.14 -10.94 13.70
CA ALA A 57 -2.40 -9.69 14.43
C ALA A 57 -1.57 -8.51 13.87
N VAL A 58 -0.44 -8.80 13.21
CA VAL A 58 0.42 -7.76 12.61
C VAL A 58 -0.33 -7.02 11.52
N SER A 59 -1.05 -7.72 10.64
CA SER A 59 -1.82 -7.09 9.57
C SER A 59 -2.91 -6.18 10.15
N GLU A 60 -3.61 -6.63 11.20
CA GLU A 60 -4.62 -5.80 11.86
C GLU A 60 -4.01 -4.58 12.59
N PHE A 61 -2.84 -4.74 13.22
CA PHE A 61 -2.11 -3.62 13.81
C PHE A 61 -1.78 -2.53 12.79
N PHE A 62 -1.21 -2.89 11.64
CA PHE A 62 -0.90 -1.90 10.60
C PHE A 62 -2.17 -1.25 10.04
N LEU A 63 -3.25 -2.02 9.91
CA LEU A 63 -4.51 -1.50 9.39
C LEU A 63 -5.11 -0.46 10.34
N HIS A 64 -5.07 -0.73 11.64
CA HIS A 64 -5.43 0.24 12.68
C HIS A 64 -4.59 1.51 12.59
N VAL A 65 -3.26 1.40 12.49
CA VAL A 65 -2.36 2.56 12.34
C VAL A 65 -2.70 3.38 11.10
N VAL A 66 -2.97 2.72 9.96
CA VAL A 66 -3.39 3.39 8.72
C VAL A 66 -4.70 4.14 8.89
N GLU A 67 -5.72 3.52 9.49
CA GLU A 67 -7.04 4.13 9.71
C GLU A 67 -6.97 5.36 10.64
N ASP A 68 -6.10 5.31 11.65
CA ASP A 68 -5.87 6.43 12.56
C ASP A 68 -5.08 7.56 11.92
N LEU A 69 -4.00 7.23 11.21
CA LEU A 69 -3.08 8.18 10.59
C LEU A 69 -3.69 8.89 9.37
N LEU A 70 -4.41 8.14 8.53
CA LEU A 70 -4.80 8.56 7.18
C LEU A 70 -6.31 8.82 7.04
N MET A 71 -7.02 9.00 8.15
CA MET A 71 -8.46 9.28 8.14
C MET A 71 -8.83 10.44 7.19
N LYS A 72 -8.01 11.49 7.13
CA LYS A 72 -8.27 12.64 6.25
C LYS A 72 -8.10 12.26 4.79
N GLU A 73 -7.00 11.60 4.45
CA GLU A 73 -6.69 11.13 3.10
C GLU A 73 -7.74 10.14 2.58
N ILE A 74 -8.19 9.21 3.43
CA ILE A 74 -9.26 8.26 3.12
C ILE A 74 -10.58 9.01 2.83
N THR A 75 -10.93 10.01 3.64
CA THR A 75 -12.09 10.86 3.37
C THR A 75 -11.93 11.61 2.06
N THR A 76 -10.75 12.16 1.77
CA THR A 76 -10.47 12.84 0.50
C THR A 76 -10.68 11.93 -0.71
N LEU A 77 -10.28 10.65 -0.66
CA LEU A 77 -10.58 9.70 -1.75
C LEU A 77 -12.08 9.54 -1.97
N LYS A 78 -12.85 9.37 -0.88
CA LYS A 78 -14.31 9.21 -0.94
C LYS A 78 -14.98 10.45 -1.53
N GLU A 79 -14.56 11.64 -1.09
CA GLU A 79 -15.08 12.92 -1.57
C GLU A 79 -14.69 13.21 -3.03
N ALA A 80 -13.52 12.74 -3.47
CA ALA A 80 -13.09 12.84 -4.87
C ALA A 80 -13.94 11.97 -5.81
N GLY A 81 -14.64 10.97 -5.28
CA GLY A 81 -15.54 10.06 -6.01
C GLY A 81 -14.98 8.65 -6.23
N CYS A 82 -13.90 8.26 -5.54
CA CYS A 82 -13.42 6.87 -5.57
C CYS A 82 -14.51 5.94 -5.02
N GLN A 83 -14.76 4.84 -5.74
CA GLN A 83 -15.68 3.80 -5.28
C GLN A 83 -15.10 3.06 -4.07
N GLU A 84 -15.97 2.47 -3.26
CA GLU A 84 -15.59 1.75 -2.02
C GLU A 84 -14.47 0.73 -2.27
N GLU A 85 -14.53 -0.03 -3.37
CA GLU A 85 -13.49 -0.99 -3.77
C GLU A 85 -12.11 -0.36 -3.93
N ALA A 86 -12.01 0.78 -4.63
CA ALA A 86 -10.74 1.49 -4.83
C ALA A 86 -10.22 2.11 -3.53
N VAL A 87 -11.11 2.57 -2.65
CA VAL A 87 -10.75 3.08 -1.32
C VAL A 87 -10.20 1.96 -0.44
N LEU A 88 -10.87 0.80 -0.42
CA LEU A 88 -10.44 -0.38 0.34
C LEU A 88 -9.10 -0.92 -0.17
N HIS A 89 -8.91 -0.98 -1.49
CA HIS A 89 -7.63 -1.33 -2.11
C HIS A 89 -6.53 -0.38 -1.63
N SER A 90 -6.74 0.94 -1.73
CA SER A 90 -5.74 1.93 -1.34
C SER A 90 -5.36 1.88 0.14
N ILE A 91 -6.34 1.60 1.02
CA ILE A 91 -6.09 1.38 2.46
C ILE A 91 -5.22 0.14 2.67
N GLU A 92 -5.51 -0.96 1.97
CA GLU A 92 -4.75 -2.20 2.08
C GLU A 92 -3.33 -2.05 1.51
N VAL A 93 -3.16 -1.33 0.41
CA VAL A 93 -1.83 -0.98 -0.12
C VAL A 93 -1.05 -0.17 0.90
N ALA A 94 -1.66 0.80 1.56
CA ALA A 94 -0.99 1.59 2.61
C ALA A 94 -0.59 0.74 3.81
N ARG A 95 -1.45 -0.20 4.23
CA ARG A 95 -1.15 -1.16 5.29
C ARG A 95 0.06 -2.01 4.90
N LYS A 96 0.03 -2.63 3.72
CA LYS A 96 1.11 -3.51 3.24
C LYS A 96 2.41 -2.74 3.04
N ALA A 97 2.35 -1.54 2.50
CA ALA A 97 3.51 -0.68 2.29
C ALA A 97 4.18 -0.29 3.62
N LEU A 98 3.41 0.03 4.67
CA LEU A 98 3.96 0.28 6.01
C LEU A 98 4.54 -0.97 6.66
N GLU A 99 3.92 -2.14 6.46
CA GLU A 99 4.47 -3.42 6.92
C GLU A 99 5.85 -3.68 6.29
N ILE A 100 5.97 -3.53 4.96
CA ILE A 100 7.24 -3.64 4.25
C ILE A 100 8.25 -2.59 4.76
N ALA A 101 7.85 -1.33 4.88
CA ALA A 101 8.70 -0.23 5.34
C ALA A 101 9.20 -0.44 6.78
N SER A 102 8.46 -1.17 7.61
CA SER A 102 8.91 -1.52 8.96
C SER A 102 10.02 -2.57 8.99
N ARG A 103 10.17 -3.38 7.92
CA ARG A 103 11.13 -4.50 7.83
C ARG A 103 12.45 -4.12 7.22
N VAL A 104 12.45 -3.14 6.31
CA VAL A 104 13.68 -2.68 5.63
C VAL A 104 14.66 -2.03 6.61
N LYS A 105 15.95 -2.15 6.30
CA LYS A 105 17.10 -1.69 7.11
C LYS A 105 17.76 -0.43 6.55
N ILE A 106 17.11 0.20 5.58
CA ILE A 106 17.53 1.47 4.98
C ILE A 106 16.61 2.60 5.45
N PRO A 107 17.05 3.87 5.37
CA PRO A 107 16.18 5.01 5.63
C PRO A 107 14.99 5.05 4.66
N VAL A 108 13.79 5.29 5.20
CA VAL A 108 12.54 5.42 4.44
C VAL A 108 11.67 6.50 5.09
N ASP A 109 11.11 7.39 4.28
CA ASP A 109 10.04 8.29 4.73
C ASP A 109 8.71 7.53 4.78
N LYS A 110 8.41 6.96 5.95
CA LYS A 110 7.20 6.16 6.15
C LYS A 110 5.91 6.98 6.05
N LYS A 111 5.97 8.30 6.27
CA LYS A 111 4.81 9.19 6.10
C LYS A 111 4.50 9.36 4.61
N LEU A 112 5.53 9.52 3.78
CA LEU A 112 5.38 9.52 2.32
C LEU A 112 4.89 8.16 1.82
N VAL A 113 5.41 7.05 2.34
CA VAL A 113 4.92 5.69 2.01
C VAL A 113 3.41 5.58 2.27
N ALA A 114 2.97 5.93 3.48
CA ALA A 114 1.58 5.83 3.88
C ALA A 114 0.65 6.69 2.99
N ARG A 115 0.98 7.98 2.83
CA ARG A 115 0.15 8.91 2.04
C ARG A 115 0.19 8.60 0.55
N GLY A 116 1.36 8.29 0.01
CA GLY A 116 1.55 7.90 -1.38
C GLY A 116 0.78 6.64 -1.74
N ALA A 117 0.79 5.63 -0.87
CA ALA A 117 0.00 4.41 -1.04
C ALA A 117 -1.51 4.66 -1.03
N VAL A 118 -2.02 5.50 -0.12
CA VAL A 118 -3.46 5.83 -0.12
C VAL A 118 -3.86 6.58 -1.39
N PHE A 119 -3.04 7.49 -1.89
CA PHE A 119 -3.42 8.30 -3.05
C PHE A 119 -3.07 7.71 -4.41
N HIS A 120 -2.26 6.64 -4.49
CA HIS A 120 -1.70 6.15 -5.76
C HIS A 120 -2.76 5.94 -6.86
N ASP A 121 -3.96 5.56 -6.46
CA ASP A 121 -5.10 5.23 -7.32
C ASP A 121 -6.17 6.35 -7.42
N LEU A 122 -5.87 7.58 -6.98
CA LEU A 122 -6.83 8.69 -6.93
C LEU A 122 -7.58 8.92 -8.27
N GLY A 123 -6.93 8.67 -9.40
CA GLY A 123 -7.55 8.78 -10.72
C GLY A 123 -8.73 7.83 -10.96
N LYS A 124 -8.85 6.74 -10.19
CA LYS A 124 -10.01 5.82 -10.20
C LYS A 124 -11.32 6.48 -9.80
N ALA A 125 -11.28 7.68 -9.22
CA ALA A 125 -12.44 8.55 -9.08
C ALA A 125 -13.08 8.98 -10.42
N LYS A 126 -12.31 8.93 -11.52
CA LYS A 126 -12.76 9.36 -12.86
C LYS A 126 -12.75 8.24 -13.89
N THR A 127 -11.80 7.32 -13.80
CA THR A 127 -11.66 6.23 -14.78
C THR A 127 -10.88 5.06 -14.22
N TYR A 128 -11.21 3.84 -14.66
CA TYR A 128 -10.42 2.63 -14.39
C TYR A 128 -9.46 2.29 -15.56
N GLY A 129 -9.40 3.13 -16.59
CA GLY A 129 -8.46 3.03 -17.71
C GLY A 129 -7.03 3.41 -17.32
N MET A 130 -6.05 3.17 -18.19
CA MET A 130 -4.61 3.38 -17.90
C MET A 130 -4.25 4.84 -17.61
N GLU A 131 -5.06 5.77 -18.11
CA GLU A 131 -4.93 7.21 -17.92
C GLU A 131 -5.23 7.67 -16.48
N HIS A 132 -5.69 6.78 -15.58
CA HIS A 132 -5.91 7.12 -14.17
C HIS A 132 -4.64 7.64 -13.47
N GLY A 133 -3.44 7.21 -13.89
CA GLY A 133 -2.19 7.79 -13.37
C GLY A 133 -2.05 9.29 -13.70
N GLU A 134 -2.31 9.69 -14.96
CA GLU A 134 -2.24 11.10 -15.39
C GLU A 134 -3.35 11.95 -14.73
N ILE A 135 -4.58 11.43 -14.75
CA ILE A 135 -5.73 12.13 -14.18
C ILE A 135 -5.57 12.26 -12.67
N GLY A 136 -5.13 11.19 -11.99
CA GLY A 136 -4.89 11.19 -10.56
C GLY A 136 -3.79 12.16 -10.15
N ALA A 137 -2.68 12.23 -10.90
CA ALA A 137 -1.60 13.18 -10.61
C ALA A 137 -2.07 14.63 -10.76
N LYS A 138 -2.89 14.92 -11.78
CA LYS A 138 -3.51 16.25 -11.94
C LYS A 138 -4.46 16.57 -10.78
N MET A 139 -5.31 15.62 -10.39
CA MET A 139 -6.22 15.79 -9.24
C MET A 139 -5.44 16.03 -7.94
N ALA A 140 -4.34 15.31 -7.72
CA ALA A 140 -3.47 15.51 -6.56
C ALA A 140 -2.87 16.92 -6.53
N ALA A 141 -2.43 17.45 -7.68
CA ALA A 141 -1.97 18.83 -7.79
C ALA A 141 -3.07 19.85 -7.47
N GLU A 142 -4.30 19.64 -7.97
CA GLU A 142 -5.46 20.49 -7.68
C GLU A 142 -5.87 20.47 -6.21
N LEU A 143 -5.66 19.34 -5.52
CA LEU A 143 -5.85 19.18 -4.07
C LEU A 143 -4.69 19.76 -3.24
N GLY A 144 -3.63 20.27 -3.87
CA GLY A 144 -2.45 20.82 -3.20
C GLY A 144 -1.55 19.78 -2.54
N LEU A 145 -1.59 18.52 -3.00
CA LEU A 145 -0.70 17.47 -2.53
C LEU A 145 0.73 17.69 -3.04
N GLU A 146 1.70 17.24 -2.27
CA GLU A 146 3.13 17.42 -2.53
C GLU A 146 3.57 16.71 -3.82
N GLN A 147 4.63 17.21 -4.46
CA GLN A 147 5.10 16.71 -5.76
C GLN A 147 5.44 15.21 -5.71
N GLU A 148 5.98 14.75 -4.59
CA GLU A 148 6.33 13.35 -4.36
C GLU A 148 5.09 12.44 -4.44
N ILE A 149 3.94 12.88 -3.95
CA ILE A 149 2.68 12.12 -4.05
C ILE A 149 2.18 12.15 -5.51
N GLN A 150 2.23 13.31 -6.17
CA GLN A 150 1.84 13.43 -7.58
C GLN A 150 2.67 12.49 -8.46
N ASP A 151 3.98 12.41 -8.19
CA ASP A 151 4.92 11.53 -8.89
C ASP A 151 4.61 10.04 -8.68
N ILE A 152 4.30 9.64 -7.44
CA ILE A 152 3.89 8.25 -7.14
C ILE A 152 2.65 7.88 -7.96
N ILE A 153 1.61 8.73 -7.94
CA ILE A 153 0.38 8.51 -8.69
C ILE A 153 0.67 8.45 -10.19
N LEU A 154 1.51 9.35 -10.70
CA LEU A 154 1.84 9.40 -12.11
C LEU A 154 2.57 8.13 -12.58
N LYS A 155 3.48 7.61 -11.74
CA LYS A 155 4.44 6.56 -12.12
C LYS A 155 3.96 5.15 -11.80
N HIS A 156 2.94 4.95 -10.97
CA HIS A 156 2.59 3.60 -10.51
C HIS A 156 2.11 2.64 -11.62
N ILE A 157 1.60 3.16 -12.74
CA ILE A 157 1.10 2.37 -13.86
C ILE A 157 2.18 1.38 -14.34
N ARG A 158 1.84 0.08 -14.35
CA ARG A 158 2.75 -1.04 -14.70
C ARG A 158 4.08 -1.06 -13.92
N GLY A 159 4.13 -0.53 -12.71
CA GLY A 159 5.40 -0.53 -11.96
C GLY A 159 6.34 0.61 -12.32
N GLY A 160 5.86 1.62 -13.05
CA GLY A 160 6.66 2.50 -13.90
C GLY A 160 6.57 2.07 -15.37
N LEU A 161 6.85 3.01 -16.28
CA LEU A 161 6.75 2.79 -17.72
C LEU A 161 8.06 3.13 -18.43
N THR A 162 8.34 2.38 -19.49
CA THR A 162 9.28 2.81 -20.52
C THR A 162 8.58 3.71 -21.55
N GLU A 163 9.35 4.49 -22.31
CA GLU A 163 8.80 5.28 -23.43
C GLU A 163 7.96 4.45 -24.42
N PRO A 164 8.40 3.26 -24.89
CA PRO A 164 7.57 2.41 -25.74
C PRO A 164 6.26 1.98 -25.08
N GLU A 165 6.25 1.69 -23.77
CA GLU A 165 5.02 1.34 -23.05
C GLU A 165 4.09 2.55 -22.90
N ALA A 166 4.63 3.77 -22.70
CA ALA A 166 3.81 4.98 -22.68
C ALA A 166 3.12 5.19 -24.03
N ILE A 167 3.85 5.05 -25.14
CA ILE A 167 3.30 5.13 -26.50
C ILE A 167 2.25 4.04 -26.74
N GLU A 168 2.54 2.78 -26.37
CA GLU A 168 1.62 1.63 -26.46
C GLU A 168 0.28 1.92 -25.76
N LEU A 169 0.35 2.56 -24.59
CA LEU A 169 -0.82 2.87 -23.76
C LEU A 169 -1.50 4.20 -24.13
N GLY A 170 -0.98 4.94 -25.11
CA GLY A 170 -1.48 6.26 -25.46
C GLY A 170 -1.26 7.32 -24.37
N LEU A 171 -0.29 7.09 -23.48
CA LEU A 171 0.11 8.01 -22.42
C LEU A 171 1.20 8.97 -22.91
N PRO A 172 1.32 10.16 -22.32
CA PRO A 172 2.38 11.10 -22.69
C PRO A 172 3.79 10.50 -22.52
N VAL A 173 4.70 10.78 -23.45
CA VAL A 173 6.08 10.29 -23.35
C VAL A 173 6.86 11.11 -22.32
N ARG A 174 7.32 10.47 -21.25
CA ARG A 174 8.17 11.04 -20.20
C ARG A 174 8.86 9.93 -19.38
N ASP A 175 9.69 10.31 -18.42
CA ASP A 175 10.33 9.38 -17.49
C ASP A 175 9.36 8.94 -16.40
N TYR A 176 8.91 7.68 -16.46
CA TYR A 176 8.07 7.04 -15.44
C TYR A 176 8.86 6.08 -14.55
N THR A 177 10.20 6.12 -14.57
CA THR A 177 11.01 5.23 -13.74
C THR A 177 10.89 5.58 -12.26
N LEU A 178 10.82 4.54 -11.42
CA LEU A 178 10.79 4.69 -9.97
C LEU A 178 12.19 5.06 -9.48
N LYS A 179 12.32 6.23 -8.85
CA LYS A 179 13.61 6.81 -8.43
C LYS A 179 13.86 6.59 -6.95
N THR A 180 12.81 6.67 -6.15
CA THR A 180 12.87 6.69 -4.68
C THR A 180 12.57 5.31 -4.09
N VAL A 181 12.95 5.14 -2.82
CA VAL A 181 12.66 3.91 -2.08
C VAL A 181 11.15 3.82 -1.78
N GLU A 182 10.52 4.96 -1.53
CA GLU A 182 9.11 5.09 -1.21
C GLU A 182 8.23 4.69 -2.40
N GLU A 183 8.51 5.21 -3.61
CA GLU A 183 7.82 4.80 -4.85
C GLU A 183 7.91 3.28 -5.04
N LYS A 184 9.11 2.72 -4.85
CA LYS A 184 9.38 1.29 -5.01
C LYS A 184 8.58 0.44 -4.03
N ILE A 185 8.56 0.80 -2.74
CA ILE A 185 7.81 0.08 -1.71
C ILE A 185 6.31 0.14 -2.00
N ILE A 186 5.76 1.33 -2.31
CA ILE A 186 4.32 1.50 -2.57
C ILE A 186 3.87 0.65 -3.74
N ILE A 187 4.61 0.66 -4.84
CA ILE A 187 4.20 0.00 -6.08
C ILE A 187 4.42 -1.52 -6.01
N TYR A 188 5.42 -1.96 -5.24
CA TYR A 188 5.57 -3.36 -4.91
C TYR A 188 4.40 -3.85 -4.03
N ALA A 189 4.00 -3.06 -3.02
CA ALA A 189 2.85 -3.35 -2.18
C ALA A 189 1.56 -3.43 -3.02
N ASP A 190 1.29 -2.45 -3.88
CA ASP A 190 0.15 -2.43 -4.81
C ASP A 190 0.02 -3.74 -5.60
N ARG A 191 1.12 -4.14 -6.25
CA ARG A 191 1.15 -5.40 -7.01
C ARG A 191 0.93 -6.62 -6.13
N MET A 192 1.42 -6.62 -4.89
CA MET A 192 1.23 -7.73 -3.96
C MET A 192 -0.23 -7.82 -3.49
N VAL A 193 -0.86 -6.68 -3.18
CA VAL A 193 -2.27 -6.59 -2.80
C VAL A 193 -3.18 -7.15 -3.90
N ASP A 194 -2.95 -6.75 -5.15
CA ASP A 194 -3.64 -7.31 -6.33
C ASP A 194 -3.60 -8.85 -6.37
N ILE A 195 -2.50 -9.48 -5.93
CA ILE A 195 -2.34 -10.94 -6.00
C ILE A 195 -3.26 -11.65 -5.01
N TYR A 196 -3.32 -11.18 -3.76
CA TYR A 196 -4.08 -11.89 -2.71
C TYR A 196 -5.52 -11.38 -2.53
N ILE A 197 -5.90 -10.26 -3.16
CA ILE A 197 -7.28 -9.75 -3.10
C ILE A 197 -8.12 -10.14 -4.31
N ASP A 198 -7.56 -10.16 -5.52
CA ASP A 198 -8.35 -10.30 -6.74
C ASP A 198 -8.99 -11.68 -6.93
N GLY A 199 -8.60 -12.68 -6.13
CA GLY A 199 -9.15 -14.05 -6.20
C GLY A 199 -8.76 -14.85 -7.45
N ILE A 200 -7.75 -14.39 -8.21
CA ILE A 200 -7.32 -15.04 -9.46
C ILE A 200 -6.28 -16.13 -9.22
N VAL A 201 -5.38 -15.92 -8.25
CA VAL A 201 -4.49 -16.97 -7.79
C VAL A 201 -5.25 -17.81 -6.75
N PRO A 202 -5.47 -19.12 -6.99
CA PRO A 202 -6.19 -19.98 -6.04
C PRO A 202 -5.53 -19.97 -4.67
N ASP A 203 -6.36 -19.84 -3.63
CA ASP A 203 -5.96 -19.88 -2.22
C ASP A 203 -4.89 -18.84 -1.83
N ALA A 204 -4.73 -17.78 -2.64
CA ALA A 204 -3.76 -16.75 -2.36
C ALA A 204 -4.07 -16.01 -1.06
N ASN A 205 -3.04 -15.85 -0.25
CA ASN A 205 -3.02 -15.00 0.92
C ASN A 205 -1.74 -14.14 0.88
N GLU A 206 -1.66 -13.18 1.79
CA GLU A 206 -0.53 -12.25 1.88
C GLU A 206 0.83 -12.97 1.90
N LYS A 207 0.97 -14.01 2.72
CA LYS A 207 2.21 -14.80 2.84
C LYS A 207 2.57 -15.49 1.52
N MET A 208 1.60 -16.12 0.86
CA MET A 208 1.81 -16.78 -0.42
C MET A 208 2.21 -15.78 -1.50
N ALA A 209 1.56 -14.62 -1.54
CA ALA A 209 1.86 -13.56 -2.50
C ALA A 209 3.31 -13.08 -2.35
N GLU A 210 3.82 -12.99 -1.11
CA GLU A 210 5.20 -12.62 -0.83
C GLU A 210 6.19 -13.75 -1.18
N GLU A 211 5.95 -14.98 -0.71
CA GLU A 211 6.86 -16.13 -0.93
C GLU A 211 6.96 -16.54 -2.41
N ARG A 212 5.88 -16.36 -3.18
CA ARG A 212 5.77 -16.77 -4.58
C ARG A 212 5.63 -15.59 -5.53
N PHE A 213 5.98 -14.38 -5.13
CA PHE A 213 5.75 -13.15 -5.90
C PHE A 213 6.21 -13.29 -7.36
N VAL A 214 7.48 -13.66 -7.57
CA VAL A 214 8.05 -13.83 -8.92
C VAL A 214 7.38 -14.96 -9.72
N GLU A 215 7.11 -16.10 -9.07
CA GLU A 215 6.45 -17.25 -9.69
C GLU A 215 5.04 -16.87 -10.18
N ILE A 216 4.27 -16.18 -9.34
CA ILE A 216 2.92 -15.71 -9.65
C ILE A 216 2.96 -14.73 -10.82
N LEU A 217 3.88 -13.78 -10.81
CA LEU A 217 4.02 -12.81 -11.90
C LEU A 217 4.37 -13.48 -13.24
N GLN A 218 5.13 -14.57 -13.22
CA GLN A 218 5.47 -15.36 -14.42
C GLN A 218 4.29 -16.23 -14.89
N GLY A 219 3.54 -16.82 -13.96
CA GLY A 219 2.42 -17.73 -14.27
C GLY A 219 1.12 -17.03 -14.65
N TYR A 220 0.90 -15.80 -14.17
CA TYR A 220 -0.35 -15.07 -14.34
C TYR A 220 -0.12 -13.76 -15.10
N GLN A 221 -0.45 -13.76 -16.39
CA GLN A 221 -0.25 -12.60 -17.28
C GLN A 221 -0.90 -11.31 -16.74
N LYS A 222 -2.00 -11.39 -15.99
CA LYS A 222 -2.61 -10.21 -15.35
C LYS A 222 -1.63 -9.46 -14.43
N TYR A 223 -0.73 -10.15 -13.74
CA TYR A 223 0.21 -9.53 -12.80
C TYR A 223 1.55 -9.21 -13.46
N GLY A 224 2.08 -10.10 -14.30
CA GLY A 224 3.32 -9.85 -15.05
C GLY A 224 3.17 -8.84 -16.19
N LYS A 225 1.94 -8.65 -16.71
CA LYS A 225 1.56 -7.81 -17.87
C LYS A 225 2.27 -8.20 -19.17
N ASN A 226 3.53 -7.81 -19.30
CA ASN A 226 4.40 -8.04 -20.45
C ASN A 226 5.84 -8.36 -19.97
N LYS A 227 6.75 -8.73 -20.88
CA LYS A 227 8.13 -9.09 -20.53
C LYS A 227 8.89 -7.97 -19.80
N THR A 228 8.74 -6.73 -20.24
CA THR A 228 9.44 -5.56 -19.68
C THR A 228 8.95 -5.26 -18.26
N THR A 229 7.63 -5.22 -18.08
CA THR A 229 6.98 -5.01 -16.78
C THR A 229 7.31 -6.12 -15.80
N LEU A 230 7.26 -7.38 -16.24
CA LEU A 230 7.67 -8.53 -15.43
C LEU A 230 9.11 -8.38 -14.94
N GLN A 231 10.06 -8.08 -15.83
CA GLN A 231 11.47 -7.91 -15.45
C GLN A 231 11.66 -6.78 -14.44
N ARG A 232 10.90 -5.70 -14.56
CA ARG A 232 10.90 -4.59 -13.62
C ARG A 232 10.45 -5.02 -12.23
N TYR A 233 9.33 -5.74 -12.12
CA TYR A 233 8.86 -6.24 -10.83
C TYR A 233 9.79 -7.28 -10.22
N VAL A 234 10.43 -8.15 -11.03
CA VAL A 234 11.45 -9.09 -10.53
C VAL A 234 12.68 -8.36 -9.98
N ALA A 235 13.11 -7.27 -10.63
CA ALA A 235 14.20 -6.44 -10.11
C ALA A 235 13.78 -5.74 -8.81
N LEU A 236 12.56 -5.22 -8.75
CA LEU A 236 11.98 -4.56 -7.59
C LEU A 236 11.89 -5.49 -6.37
N ASP A 237 11.38 -6.71 -6.57
CA ASP A 237 11.34 -7.77 -5.56
C ASP A 237 12.73 -8.05 -4.99
N LYS A 238 13.72 -8.28 -5.86
CA LYS A 238 15.10 -8.53 -5.44
C LYS A 238 15.68 -7.37 -4.63
N GLU A 239 15.41 -6.14 -5.03
CA GLU A 239 15.90 -4.93 -4.36
C GLU A 239 15.29 -4.79 -2.96
N ILE A 240 13.97 -4.90 -2.84
CA ILE A 240 13.24 -4.79 -1.57
C ILE A 240 13.62 -5.91 -0.61
N GLN A 241 13.69 -7.16 -1.08
CA GLN A 241 14.18 -8.28 -0.26
C GLN A 241 15.64 -8.09 0.16
N GLY A 242 16.43 -7.38 -0.64
CA GLY A 242 17.79 -6.97 -0.28
C GLY A 242 17.83 -5.96 0.86
N TRP A 243 16.87 -5.04 0.92
CA TRP A 243 16.77 -4.05 1.99
C TRP A 243 16.31 -4.63 3.34
N MET A 244 15.68 -5.82 3.35
CA MET A 244 15.23 -6.47 4.59
C MET A 244 16.32 -7.29 5.30
N LYS A 245 17.45 -7.54 4.63
CA LYS A 245 18.59 -8.31 5.14
C LYS A 245 19.56 -7.42 5.91
#